data_AF-A0A8T1VX51-F1
#
_entry.id   AF-A0A8T1VX51-F1
#
_cell.length_a   1.000
_cell.length_b   1.000
_cell.length_c   1.000
_cell.angle_alpha   90.00
_cell.angle_beta   90.00
_cell.angle_gamma   90.00
#
_symmetry.space_group_name_H-M   'P 1'
#
loop_
_entity.id
_entity.type
_entity.pdbx_description
1 polymer ?
#
loop_
_entity_poly.entity_id
_entity_poly.type
_entity_poly.pdbx_seq_one_letter_code
_entity_poly.pdbx_strand_id
1 'polypeptide(L)'
;MVFNQLRSYLNNAASQDYITYTVRRLSELAKDRRFKAFWKALPAGERTTRGGMEIKQSWLDTAPARRQEKYEGLTSYWDLQKTEHQQRLSELMHSWVIVEKATQREWAATAATSHDI
;
A
#
# COMPACT_ATOMS: atom_id res chain seq x y z
N MET A 1 4.45 -14.50 -2.17
CA MET A 1 5.85 -14.29 -2.60
C MET A 1 6.43 -12.99 -2.05
N VAL A 2 5.96 -11.80 -2.43
CA VAL A 2 6.57 -10.52 -1.96
C VAL A 2 6.41 -10.26 -0.44
N PHE A 3 5.27 -10.61 0.17
CA PHE A 3 5.06 -10.42 1.61
C PHE A 3 5.98 -11.31 2.47
N ASN A 4 6.22 -12.55 2.02
CA ASN A 4 7.17 -13.45 2.70
C ASN A 4 8.61 -12.93 2.56
N GLN A 5 8.92 -12.26 1.45
CA GLN A 5 10.23 -11.63 1.24
C GLN A 5 10.42 -10.44 2.19
N LEU A 6 9.40 -9.59 2.37
CA LEU A 6 9.42 -8.54 3.40
C LEU A 6 9.66 -9.13 4.80
N ARG A 7 8.92 -10.19 5.15
CA ARG A 7 9.07 -10.86 6.44
C ARG A 7 10.49 -11.44 6.63
N SER A 8 11.07 -12.00 5.58
CA SER A 8 12.46 -12.47 5.59
C SER A 8 13.45 -11.32 5.79
N TYR A 9 13.28 -10.20 5.09
CA TYR A 9 14.14 -9.02 5.23
C TYR A 9 14.07 -8.40 6.62
N LEU A 10 12.88 -8.33 7.20
CA LEU A 10 12.70 -7.83 8.57
C LEU A 10 13.34 -8.77 9.61
N ASN A 11 13.19 -10.09 9.44
CA ASN A 11 13.80 -11.07 10.35
C ASN A 11 15.33 -11.11 10.28
N ASN A 12 15.91 -10.86 9.11
CA ASN A 12 17.35 -10.91 8.89
C ASN A 12 18.04 -9.55 9.00
N ALA A 13 17.33 -8.52 9.52
CA ALA A 13 17.84 -7.15 9.62
C ALA A 13 18.47 -6.63 8.31
N ALA A 14 17.80 -6.90 7.17
CA ALA A 14 18.26 -6.43 5.87
C ALA A 14 18.27 -4.90 5.80
N SER A 15 19.01 -4.33 4.84
CA SER A 15 19.10 -2.88 4.71
C SER A 15 17.74 -2.22 4.47
N GLN A 16 17.63 -0.96 4.89
CA GLN A 16 16.42 -0.16 4.74
C GLN A 16 15.99 -0.04 3.27
N ASP A 17 16.93 -0.06 2.32
CA ASP A 17 16.65 -0.04 0.88
C ASP A 17 15.84 -1.25 0.42
N TYR A 18 16.22 -2.46 0.86
CA TYR A 18 15.49 -3.68 0.49
C TYR A 18 14.10 -3.71 1.11
N ILE A 19 13.97 -3.25 2.35
CA ILE A 19 12.67 -3.15 3.04
C ILE A 19 11.78 -2.14 2.32
N THR A 20 12.29 -0.94 2.06
CA THR A 20 11.60 0.15 1.37
C THR A 20 11.14 -0.26 -0.03
N TYR A 21 12.03 -0.88 -0.82
CA TYR A 21 11.69 -1.40 -2.15
C TYR A 21 10.56 -2.42 -2.09
N THR A 22 10.63 -3.35 -1.14
CA THR A 22 9.63 -4.42 -1.01
C THR A 22 8.28 -3.89 -0.55
N VAL A 23 8.28 -2.91 0.37
CA VAL A 23 7.07 -2.24 0.84
C VAL A 23 6.40 -1.44 -0.28
N ARG A 24 7.18 -0.68 -1.06
CA ARG A 24 6.67 0.01 -2.25
C ARG A 24 6.04 -0.96 -3.25
N ARG A 25 6.73 -2.07 -3.53
CA ARG A 25 6.20 -3.10 -4.44
C ARG A 25 4.90 -3.72 -3.93
N LEU A 26 4.79 -3.95 -2.63
CA LEU A 26 3.55 -4.45 -2.03
C LEU A 26 2.42 -3.41 -2.09
N SER A 27 2.73 -2.12 -1.94
CA SER A 27 1.77 -1.02 -2.06
C SER A 27 1.21 -0.94 -3.49
N GLU A 28 2.07 -1.01 -4.50
CA GLU A 28 1.67 -1.07 -5.92
C GLU A 28 0.73 -2.26 -6.19
N LEU A 29 1.07 -3.44 -5.68
CA LEU A 29 0.23 -4.64 -5.83
C LEU A 29 -1.12 -4.50 -5.11
N ALA A 30 -1.15 -3.84 -3.96
CA ALA A 30 -2.39 -3.56 -3.24
C ALA A 30 -3.27 -2.56 -4.01
N LYS A 31 -2.67 -1.50 -4.56
CA LYS A 31 -3.33 -0.51 -5.43
C LYS A 31 -3.90 -1.17 -6.68
N ASP A 32 -3.14 -2.04 -7.34
CA ASP A 32 -3.62 -2.79 -8.52
C ASP A 32 -4.81 -3.70 -8.19
N ARG A 33 -4.81 -4.35 -7.03
CA ARG A 33 -5.95 -5.17 -6.58
C ARG A 33 -7.18 -4.32 -6.32
N ARG A 34 -7.02 -3.15 -5.68
CA ARG A 34 -8.10 -2.19 -5.45
C ARG A 34 -8.65 -1.66 -6.77
N PHE A 35 -7.77 -1.33 -7.73
CA PHE A 35 -8.17 -0.90 -9.07
C PHE A 35 -8.97 -1.98 -9.80
N LYS A 36 -8.53 -3.25 -9.74
CA LYS A 36 -9.29 -4.36 -10.34
C LYS A 36 -10.68 -4.52 -9.73
N ALA A 37 -10.83 -4.29 -8.43
CA ALA A 37 -12.14 -4.32 -7.78
C ALA A 37 -13.01 -3.13 -8.22
N PHE A 38 -12.45 -1.92 -8.26
CA PHE A 38 -13.10 -0.73 -8.80
C PHE A 38 -13.55 -0.92 -10.25
N TRP A 39 -12.65 -1.41 -11.11
CA TRP A 39 -12.93 -1.72 -12.51
C TRP A 39 -14.08 -2.70 -12.66
N LYS A 40 -14.15 -3.74 -11.82
CA LYS A 40 -15.26 -4.71 -11.80
C LYS A 40 -16.59 -4.12 -11.31
N ALA A 41 -16.55 -3.05 -10.51
CA ALA A 41 -17.74 -2.37 -10.02
C ALA A 41 -18.26 -1.28 -10.99
N LEU A 42 -17.41 -0.75 -11.87
CA LEU A 42 -17.81 0.25 -12.86
C LEU A 42 -18.91 -0.28 -13.80
N PRO A 43 -19.95 0.51 -14.13
CA PRO A 43 -20.94 0.16 -15.14
C PRO A 43 -20.28 -0.16 -16.49
N ALA A 44 -20.81 -1.12 -17.24
CA ALA A 44 -20.23 -1.55 -18.51
C ALA A 44 -20.08 -0.38 -19.51
N GLY A 45 -21.03 0.56 -19.53
CA GLY A 45 -20.97 1.75 -20.39
C GLY A 45 -19.75 2.64 -20.12
N GLU A 46 -19.38 2.84 -18.85
CA GLU A 46 -18.22 3.65 -18.47
C GLU A 46 -16.88 2.98 -18.83
N ARG A 47 -16.83 1.65 -18.81
CA ARG A 47 -15.63 0.88 -19.25
C ARG A 47 -15.40 0.98 -20.75
N THR A 48 -16.46 1.25 -21.52
CA THR A 48 -16.41 1.36 -22.99
C THR A 48 -16.07 2.77 -23.44
N THR A 49 -16.41 3.81 -22.66
CA THR A 49 -16.20 5.22 -23.06
C THR A 49 -14.80 5.74 -22.76
N ARG A 50 -14.13 5.24 -21.71
CA ARG A 50 -12.74 5.62 -21.37
C ARG A 50 -11.86 4.39 -21.35
N GLY A 51 -10.70 4.46 -21.98
CA GLY A 51 -9.75 3.34 -21.99
C GLY A 51 -9.33 2.98 -20.56
N GLY A 52 -9.11 1.70 -20.27
CA GLY A 52 -8.79 1.27 -18.90
C GLY A 52 -7.55 1.92 -18.29
N MET A 53 -6.59 2.36 -19.11
CA MET A 53 -5.43 3.16 -18.66
C MET A 53 -5.81 4.59 -18.26
N GLU A 54 -6.73 5.24 -18.96
CA GLU A 54 -7.17 6.62 -18.65
C GLU A 54 -7.94 6.67 -17.33
N ILE A 55 -8.79 5.67 -17.10
CA ILE A 55 -9.49 5.50 -15.82
C ILE A 55 -8.49 5.21 -14.71
N LYS A 56 -7.46 4.40 -14.96
CA LYS A 56 -6.43 4.11 -13.96
C LYS A 56 -5.60 5.33 -13.58
N GLN A 57 -5.26 6.19 -14.55
CA GLN A 57 -4.49 7.42 -14.31
C GLN A 57 -5.29 8.49 -13.57
N SER A 58 -6.60 8.59 -13.84
CA SER A 58 -7.50 9.55 -13.16
C SER A 58 -8.07 9.03 -11.83
N TRP A 59 -7.80 7.77 -11.48
CA TRP A 59 -8.30 7.16 -10.26
C TRP A 59 -7.45 7.53 -9.05
N LEU A 60 -8.05 8.31 -8.16
CA LEU A 60 -7.42 8.84 -6.94
C LEU A 60 -7.15 7.78 -5.85
N ASP A 61 -7.42 6.48 -6.06
CA ASP A 61 -7.25 5.39 -5.07
C ASP A 61 -7.68 5.79 -3.64
N THR A 62 -8.83 6.47 -3.54
CA THR A 62 -9.25 7.10 -2.30
C THR A 62 -9.62 6.04 -1.27
N ALA A 63 -9.15 6.21 -0.03
CA ALA A 63 -9.52 5.30 1.06
C ALA A 63 -11.06 5.32 1.27
N PRO A 64 -11.72 4.16 1.47
CA PRO A 64 -13.15 4.09 1.79
C PRO A 64 -13.53 4.94 3.00
N ALA A 65 -14.74 5.51 3.00
CA ALA A 65 -15.24 6.43 4.03
C ALA A 65 -15.02 5.93 5.46
N ARG A 66 -15.34 4.66 5.76
CA ARG A 66 -15.11 4.05 7.09
C ARG A 66 -13.66 4.17 7.60
N ARG A 67 -12.68 4.20 6.67
CA ARG A 67 -11.26 4.32 6.98
C ARG A 67 -10.85 5.78 7.11
N GLN A 68 -11.38 6.65 6.27
CA GLN A 68 -11.17 8.10 6.41
C GLN A 68 -11.67 8.57 7.78
N GLU A 69 -12.85 8.12 8.21
CA GLU A 69 -13.41 8.42 9.54
C GLU A 69 -12.55 7.85 10.68
N LYS A 70 -12.16 6.57 10.59
CA LYS A 70 -11.38 5.91 11.64
C LYS A 70 -10.01 6.56 11.89
N TYR A 71 -9.42 7.15 10.86
CA TYR A 71 -8.09 7.75 10.92
C TYR A 71 -8.13 9.27 10.71
N GLU A 72 -9.28 9.92 10.88
CA GLU A 72 -9.45 11.39 10.74
C GLU A 72 -8.90 11.99 9.42
N GLY A 73 -8.88 11.20 8.35
CA GLY A 73 -8.28 11.62 7.09
C GLY A 73 -6.75 11.81 7.14
N LEU A 74 -6.06 11.35 8.19
CA LEU A 74 -4.60 11.37 8.27
C LEU A 74 -4.04 10.63 7.07
N THR A 75 -3.39 11.40 6.21
CA THR A 75 -2.64 10.91 5.08
C THR A 75 -1.18 11.01 5.47
N SER A 76 -0.61 9.91 5.96
CA SER A 76 0.83 9.87 6.31
C SER A 76 1.64 9.91 5.03
N TYR A 77 2.26 11.06 4.77
CA TYR A 77 3.19 11.28 3.65
C TYR A 77 4.55 10.63 3.94
N TRP A 78 4.98 9.70 3.09
CA TRP A 78 6.30 9.07 3.19
C TRP A 78 7.18 9.46 2.01
N ASP A 79 8.10 10.39 2.23
CA ASP A 79 9.20 10.64 1.31
C ASP A 79 10.30 9.58 1.48
N LEU A 80 10.31 8.56 0.62
CA LEU A 80 11.28 7.48 0.64
C LEU A 80 12.66 7.85 0.11
N GLN A 81 12.91 9.11 -0.28
CA GLN A 81 14.26 9.61 -0.53
C GLN A 81 14.93 10.09 0.77
N LYS A 82 14.16 10.30 1.85
CA LYS A 82 14.66 10.67 3.17
C LYS A 82 14.94 9.44 4.02
N THR A 83 16.17 9.30 4.48
CA THR A 83 16.61 8.19 5.35
C THR A 83 15.76 8.09 6.62
N GLU A 84 15.34 9.23 7.21
CA GLU A 84 14.48 9.24 8.40
C GLU A 84 13.13 8.53 8.15
N HIS A 85 12.52 8.76 6.99
CA HIS A 85 11.27 8.14 6.62
C HIS A 85 11.45 6.66 6.28
N GLN A 86 12.55 6.29 5.62
CA GLN A 86 12.90 4.90 5.37
C GLN A 86 13.10 4.12 6.69
N GLN A 87 13.77 4.74 7.66
CA GLN A 87 13.98 4.16 8.98
C GLN A 87 12.65 3.98 9.74
N ARG A 88 11.84 5.04 9.82
CA ARG A 88 10.51 4.97 10.46
C ARG A 88 9.60 3.95 9.79
N LEU A 89 9.68 3.82 8.46
CA LEU A 89 8.94 2.80 7.71
C LEU A 89 9.43 1.39 8.08
N SER A 90 10.74 1.18 8.14
CA SER A 90 11.33 -0.11 8.52
C SER A 90 10.90 -0.53 9.94
N GLU A 91 10.96 0.39 10.90
CA GLU A 91 10.53 0.16 12.28
C GLU A 91 9.03 -0.16 12.37
N LEU A 92 8.20 0.59 11.65
CA LEU A 92 6.76 0.35 11.57
C LEU A 92 6.45 -1.03 10.99
N MET A 93 7.13 -1.41 9.89
CA MET A 93 6.94 -2.72 9.26
C MET A 93 7.43 -3.85 10.16
N HIS A 94 8.52 -3.65 10.90
CA HIS A 94 9.01 -4.62 11.87
C HIS A 94 8.00 -4.83 12.99
N SER A 95 7.46 -3.75 13.57
CA SER A 95 6.40 -3.80 14.57
C SER A 95 5.18 -4.58 14.04
N TRP A 96 4.64 -4.20 12.89
CA TRP A 96 3.41 -4.82 12.38
C TRP A 96 3.61 -6.27 11.93
N VAL A 97 4.66 -6.56 11.16
CA VAL A 97 4.82 -7.88 10.51
C VAL A 97 5.45 -8.91 11.45
N ILE A 98 6.38 -8.48 12.32
CA ILE A 98 7.11 -9.39 13.21
C ILE A 98 6.49 -9.43 14.61
N VAL A 99 6.26 -8.26 15.22
CA VAL A 99 5.76 -8.18 16.61
C VAL A 99 4.27 -8.47 16.67
N GLU A 100 3.46 -7.78 15.88
CA GLU A 100 2.00 -7.95 15.86
C GLU A 100 1.55 -9.14 15.00
N LYS A 101 2.48 -9.77 14.26
CA LYS A 101 2.23 -10.89 13.33
C LYS A 101 1.10 -10.59 12.34
N ALA A 102 0.98 -9.34 11.92
CA ALA A 102 -0.05 -8.90 10.98
C ALA A 102 -0.01 -9.77 9.72
N THR A 103 -1.16 -10.27 9.34
CA THR A 103 -1.31 -11.09 8.15
C THR A 103 -1.23 -10.22 6.89
N GLN A 104 -0.92 -10.83 5.74
CA GLN A 104 -0.94 -10.14 4.46
C GLN A 104 -2.30 -9.46 4.17
N ARG A 105 -3.40 -10.01 4.73
CA ARG A 105 -4.75 -9.47 4.58
C ARG A 105 -4.93 -8.16 5.36
N GLU A 106 -4.37 -8.08 6.57
CA GLU A 106 -4.40 -6.88 7.40
C GLU A 106 -3.47 -5.80 6.85
N TRP A 107 -2.27 -6.18 6.40
CA TRP A 107 -1.33 -5.27 5.76
C TRP A 107 -1.91 -4.65 4.48
N ALA A 108 -2.58 -5.44 3.63
CA ALA A 108 -3.25 -4.92 2.44
C ALA A 108 -4.41 -3.94 2.78
N ALA A 109 -4.96 -4.03 3.99
CA ALA A 109 -5.98 -3.11 4.48
C ALA A 109 -5.37 -1.82 5.09
N THR A 110 -4.16 -1.86 5.65
CA THR A 110 -3.47 -0.67 6.19
C THR A 110 -2.62 0.05 5.15
N ALA A 111 -2.02 -0.62 4.16
CA ALA A 111 -1.35 0.01 3.01
C ALA A 111 -2.30 0.81 2.08
N ALA A 112 -3.58 0.93 2.46
CA ALA A 112 -4.52 1.87 1.87
C ALA A 112 -4.62 3.20 2.64
N THR A 113 -3.89 3.37 3.75
CA THR A 113 -3.87 4.58 4.59
C THR A 113 -2.69 5.50 4.28
N SER A 114 -1.61 4.98 3.68
CA SER A 114 -0.54 5.82 3.14
C SER A 114 -0.74 6.02 1.65
N HIS A 115 -1.29 7.19 1.31
CA HIS A 115 -1.07 7.77 0.00
C HIS A 115 0.42 8.14 -0.04
N ASP A 116 1.13 7.64 -1.05
CA ASP A 116 2.57 7.81 -1.26
C ASP A 116 3.48 6.94 -0.35
N ILE A 117 3.70 5.72 -0.83
CA ILE A 117 4.97 4.96 -0.75
C ILE A 117 5.40 4.74 -2.19
#